data_AF-A0A7W0SEB5-F1
#
_entry.id   AF-A0A7W0SEB5-F1
#
_cell.length_a   1.000
_cell.length_b   1.000
_cell.length_c   1.000
_cell.angle_alpha   90.00
_cell.angle_beta   90.00
_cell.angle_gamma   90.00
#
_symmetry.space_group_name_H-M   'P 1'
#
loop_
_entity.id
_entity.type
_entity.pdbx_description
1 polymer ?
#
loop_
_entity_poly.entity_id
_entity_poly.type
_entity_poly.pdbx_seq_one_letter_code
_entity_poly.pdbx_strand_id
1 'polypeptide(L)'
;MHRLGVLAYGSLIDDPGSELFEIIVARVHGVLTPFPVEYARSSSSRDGGPTLVPVESGGARVKGVVLLLSEDTSEEEGASMLWRRETSQIGSGKRYKSPKEVTVNTVTVRRLTDFAGVGIVLYTHIPANIEQLTPSHLAELAIESATGDAGKQRRDGISYLLMAKRAGIVTPLMSQYDAAILSHSGAASLEDAWHRSRTLA
;
A
#
# COMPACT_ATOMS: atom_id res chain seq x y z
N MET A 1 7.10 -14.34 -22.73
CA MET A 1 7.34 -14.15 -21.28
C MET A 1 7.63 -12.68 -21.08
N HIS A 2 6.88 -11.97 -20.24
CA HIS A 2 7.14 -10.53 -20.03
C HIS A 2 8.44 -10.35 -19.25
N ARG A 3 9.24 -9.36 -19.61
CA ARG A 3 10.55 -9.15 -18.99
C ARG A 3 10.46 -8.51 -17.61
N LEU A 4 9.62 -7.47 -17.46
CA LEU A 4 9.58 -6.62 -16.27
C LEU A 4 8.13 -6.36 -15.83
N GLY A 5 7.90 -6.35 -14.52
CA GLY A 5 6.63 -5.93 -13.93
C GLY A 5 6.79 -5.33 -12.53
N VAL A 6 5.70 -4.78 -12.00
CA VAL A 6 5.60 -4.27 -10.62
C VAL A 6 4.51 -5.01 -9.87
N LEU A 7 4.82 -5.61 -8.73
CA LEU A 7 3.83 -6.22 -7.85
C LEU A 7 3.15 -5.15 -6.99
N ALA A 8 1.86 -4.95 -7.24
CA ALA A 8 0.97 -4.08 -6.47
C ALA A 8 0.11 -4.91 -5.51
N TYR A 9 0.17 -4.60 -4.22
CA TYR A 9 -0.61 -5.27 -3.15
C TYR A 9 -1.25 -4.26 -2.18
N GLY A 10 -1.46 -3.03 -2.66
CA GLY A 10 -1.99 -1.90 -1.90
C GLY A 10 -2.47 -0.81 -2.84
N SER A 11 -2.20 0.47 -2.54
CA SER A 11 -2.71 1.60 -3.34
C SER A 11 -2.27 1.61 -4.80
N LEU A 12 -1.13 0.99 -5.15
CA LEU A 12 -0.69 0.83 -6.54
C LEU A 12 -1.68 0.03 -7.41
N ILE A 13 -2.55 -0.79 -6.82
CA ILE A 13 -3.56 -1.55 -7.56
C ILE A 13 -4.52 -0.59 -8.25
N ASP A 14 -4.99 0.42 -7.52
CA ASP A 14 -5.96 1.40 -8.02
C ASP A 14 -5.26 2.57 -8.73
N ASP A 15 -4.23 3.13 -8.08
CA ASP A 15 -3.48 4.29 -8.57
C ASP A 15 -1.96 4.00 -8.66
N PRO A 16 -1.49 3.53 -9.82
CA PRO A 16 -0.05 3.32 -10.06
C PRO A 16 0.73 4.65 -10.16
N GLY A 17 0.07 5.80 -10.26
CA GLY A 17 0.67 7.10 -10.57
C GLY A 17 0.99 7.28 -12.05
N SER A 18 1.12 8.54 -12.49
CA SER A 18 1.20 8.90 -13.91
C SER A 18 2.37 8.24 -14.66
N GLU A 19 3.57 8.22 -14.06
CA GLU A 19 4.75 7.65 -14.70
C GLU A 19 4.59 6.15 -14.98
N LEU A 20 4.15 5.36 -14.00
CA LEU A 20 3.93 3.93 -14.20
C LEU A 20 2.71 3.70 -15.11
N PHE A 21 1.64 4.49 -14.95
CA PHE A 21 0.43 4.37 -15.76
C PHE A 21 0.71 4.40 -17.27
N GLU A 22 1.58 5.30 -17.71
CA GLU A 22 1.93 5.48 -19.13
C GLU A 22 2.65 4.27 -19.75
N ILE A 23 3.32 3.45 -18.94
CA ILE A 23 4.13 2.33 -19.42
C ILE A 23 3.57 0.95 -19.06
N ILE A 24 2.42 0.89 -18.36
CA ILE A 24 1.75 -0.37 -18.05
C ILE A 24 1.04 -0.87 -19.31
N VAL A 25 1.46 -2.05 -19.80
CA VAL A 25 0.89 -2.67 -21.01
C VAL A 25 -0.16 -3.72 -20.70
N ALA A 26 -0.12 -4.33 -19.51
CA ALA A 26 -1.08 -5.33 -19.08
C ALA A 26 -1.08 -5.51 -17.55
N ARG A 27 -2.09 -6.20 -17.01
CA ARG A 27 -2.23 -6.50 -15.59
C ARG A 27 -2.52 -7.98 -15.37
N VAL A 28 -1.74 -8.63 -14.51
CA VAL A 28 -1.95 -10.02 -14.08
C VAL A 28 -2.58 -9.99 -12.68
N HIS A 29 -3.87 -10.30 -12.61
CA HIS A 29 -4.64 -10.26 -11.36
C HIS A 29 -4.53 -11.58 -10.57
N GLY A 30 -4.78 -11.51 -9.27
CA GLY A 30 -4.89 -12.70 -8.41
C GLY A 30 -3.54 -13.32 -8.04
N VAL A 31 -2.44 -12.60 -8.21
CA VAL A 31 -1.09 -13.06 -7.88
C VAL A 31 -0.90 -12.97 -6.37
N LEU A 32 -0.62 -14.08 -5.70
CA LEU A 32 -0.34 -14.06 -4.26
C LEU A 32 1.00 -13.41 -3.97
N THR A 33 1.06 -12.50 -3.01
CA THR A 33 2.34 -11.95 -2.53
C THR A 33 3.26 -13.09 -2.02
N PRO A 34 4.58 -13.03 -2.28
CA PRO A 34 5.48 -14.08 -1.80
C PRO A 34 5.79 -13.97 -0.30
N PHE A 35 5.46 -12.82 0.30
CA PHE A 35 5.57 -12.50 1.72
C PHE A 35 4.18 -12.25 2.32
N PRO A 36 4.01 -12.44 3.63
CA PRO A 36 2.80 -11.99 4.31
C PRO A 36 2.78 -10.47 4.40
N VAL A 37 1.57 -9.90 4.37
CA VAL A 37 1.33 -8.46 4.57
C VAL A 37 0.30 -8.25 5.68
N GLU A 38 0.41 -7.10 6.35
CA GLU A 38 -0.55 -6.65 7.35
C GLU A 38 -0.56 -5.10 7.40
N TYR A 39 -1.59 -4.51 8.03
CA TYR A 39 -1.70 -3.08 8.34
C TYR A 39 -0.68 -2.60 9.39
N ALA A 40 0.58 -2.98 9.27
CA ALA A 40 1.61 -2.80 10.28
C ALA A 40 2.39 -1.47 10.17
N ARG A 41 1.92 -0.55 9.32
CA ARG A 41 2.57 0.75 9.13
C ARG A 41 1.62 1.93 9.25
N SER A 42 1.92 2.86 10.15
CA SER A 42 1.36 4.22 10.19
C SER A 42 2.06 5.10 9.15
N SER A 43 1.27 5.72 8.26
CA SER A 43 1.77 6.53 7.14
C SER A 43 1.57 8.03 7.37
N SER A 44 2.65 8.81 7.36
CA SER A 44 2.59 10.27 7.47
C SER A 44 1.85 10.94 6.31
N SER A 45 1.94 10.39 5.09
CA SER A 45 1.20 10.91 3.93
C SER A 45 -0.32 10.62 3.99
N ARG A 46 -0.75 9.87 5.01
CA ARG A 46 -2.13 9.55 5.33
C ARG A 46 -2.48 10.00 6.74
N ASP A 47 -1.86 11.06 7.25
CA ASP A 47 -2.07 11.59 8.61
C ASP A 47 -2.05 10.52 9.70
N GLY A 48 -1.09 9.59 9.63
CA GLY A 48 -0.93 8.50 10.61
C GLY A 48 -1.75 7.24 10.30
N GLY A 49 -2.57 7.24 9.25
CA GLY A 49 -3.44 6.13 8.89
C GLY A 49 -2.67 4.81 8.64
N PRO A 50 -3.21 3.64 9.06
CA PRO A 50 -2.58 2.35 8.83
C PRO A 50 -2.53 1.95 7.35
N THR A 51 -1.44 1.29 6.94
CA THR A 51 -1.18 0.84 5.57
C THR A 51 -0.59 -0.56 5.50
N LEU A 52 -0.83 -1.25 4.38
CA LEU A 52 -0.32 -2.60 4.14
C LEU A 52 1.18 -2.56 3.85
N VAL A 53 1.94 -3.36 4.59
CA VAL A 53 3.37 -3.56 4.38
C VAL A 53 3.72 -5.05 4.52
N PRO A 54 4.83 -5.50 3.91
CA PRO A 54 5.39 -6.81 4.21
C PRO A 54 5.71 -6.93 5.70
N VAL A 55 5.42 -8.08 6.30
CA VAL A 55 5.74 -8.39 7.71
C VAL A 55 6.53 -9.69 7.81
N GLU A 56 7.30 -9.86 8.89
CA GLU A 56 8.05 -11.10 9.15
C GLU A 56 7.22 -12.13 9.93
N SER A 57 6.29 -11.67 10.76
CA SER A 57 5.40 -12.49 11.58
C SER A 57 3.97 -11.95 11.53
N GLY A 58 3.00 -12.87 11.66
CA GLY A 58 1.60 -12.55 11.41
C GLY A 58 1.30 -12.28 9.93
N GLY A 59 0.21 -11.54 9.68
CA GLY A 59 -0.21 -11.21 8.32
C GLY A 59 -0.64 -12.42 7.49
N ALA A 60 -0.90 -12.18 6.20
CA ALA A 60 -1.20 -13.23 5.24
C ALA A 60 -0.63 -12.90 3.87
N ARG A 61 -0.37 -13.92 3.05
CA ARG A 61 -0.14 -13.71 1.62
C ARG A 61 -1.46 -13.29 0.99
N VAL A 62 -1.48 -12.14 0.33
CA VAL A 62 -2.72 -11.58 -0.24
C VAL A 62 -2.68 -11.59 -1.75
N LYS A 63 -3.86 -11.56 -2.37
CA LYS A 63 -3.97 -11.36 -3.81
C LYS A 63 -3.59 -9.92 -4.16
N GLY A 64 -2.60 -9.77 -5.03
CA GLY A 64 -2.21 -8.53 -5.66
C GLY A 64 -2.37 -8.59 -7.17
N VAL A 65 -1.75 -7.61 -7.83
CA VAL A 65 -1.71 -7.45 -9.28
C VAL A 65 -0.26 -7.25 -9.70
N VAL A 66 0.22 -7.98 -10.70
CA VAL A 66 1.47 -7.65 -11.38
C VAL A 66 1.16 -6.74 -12.55
N LEU A 67 1.65 -5.51 -12.48
CA LEU A 67 1.56 -4.49 -13.53
C LEU A 67 2.71 -4.74 -14.51
N LEU A 68 2.42 -5.24 -15.71
CA LEU A 68 3.43 -5.53 -16.73
C LEU A 68 3.87 -4.22 -17.38
N LEU A 69 5.18 -3.97 -17.40
CA LEU A 69 5.75 -2.76 -17.99
C LEU A 69 6.14 -3.01 -19.46
N SER A 70 6.21 -1.93 -20.25
CA SER A 70 6.70 -1.97 -21.63
C SER A 70 8.08 -2.64 -21.74
N GLU A 71 8.33 -3.33 -22.84
CA GLU A 71 9.60 -4.04 -23.06
C GLU A 71 10.82 -3.11 -23.08
N ASP A 72 10.61 -1.84 -23.47
CA ASP A 72 11.63 -0.79 -23.53
C ASP A 72 12.02 -0.25 -22.14
N THR A 73 11.24 -0.53 -21.09
CA THR A 73 11.48 0.00 -19.74
C THR A 73 12.60 -0.77 -19.03
N SER A 74 13.76 -0.15 -18.80
CA SER A 74 14.84 -0.80 -18.03
C SER A 74 14.42 -1.09 -16.57
N GLU A 75 15.10 -2.04 -15.91
CA GLU A 75 14.86 -2.34 -14.49
C GLU A 75 15.11 -1.10 -13.62
N GLU A 76 16.18 -0.34 -13.90
CA GLU A 76 16.52 0.87 -13.17
C GLU A 76 15.48 1.96 -13.31
N GLU A 77 14.90 2.12 -14.51
CA GLU A 77 13.85 3.11 -14.72
C GLU A 77 12.55 2.70 -14.03
N GLY A 78 12.14 1.42 -14.16
CA GLY A 78 10.99 0.88 -13.45
C GLY A 78 11.11 1.03 -11.93
N ALA A 79 12.30 0.76 -11.37
CA ALA A 79 12.58 0.95 -9.95
C ALA A 79 12.56 2.44 -9.55
N SER A 80 13.05 3.32 -10.42
CA SER A 80 13.02 4.77 -10.17
C SER A 80 11.59 5.32 -10.18
N MET A 81 10.76 4.93 -11.15
CA MET A 81 9.34 5.30 -11.21
C MET A 81 8.58 4.81 -9.99
N LEU A 82 8.78 3.54 -9.61
CA LEU A 82 8.16 2.96 -8.42
C LEU A 82 8.60 3.70 -7.15
N TRP A 83 9.88 3.95 -6.97
CA TRP A 83 10.37 4.69 -5.80
C TRP A 83 9.84 6.13 -5.75
N ARG A 84 9.79 6.83 -6.89
CA ARG A 84 9.21 8.19 -6.97
C ARG A 84 7.73 8.17 -6.60
N ARG A 85 6.97 7.16 -7.04
CA ARG A 85 5.56 6.98 -6.68
C ARG A 85 5.37 6.83 -5.17
N GLU A 86 6.21 6.05 -4.51
CA GLU A 86 6.08 5.71 -3.08
C GLU A 86 6.62 6.81 -2.16
N THR A 87 7.49 7.68 -2.68
CA THR A 87 8.06 8.81 -1.94
C THR A 87 7.43 10.15 -2.32
N SER A 88 6.36 10.14 -3.12
CA SER A 88 5.68 11.35 -3.62
C SER A 88 6.62 12.30 -4.39
N GLN A 89 7.52 11.74 -5.19
CA GLN A 89 8.52 12.43 -6.01
C GLN A 89 8.31 12.22 -7.51
N ILE A 90 7.09 11.91 -7.94
CA ILE A 90 6.70 11.81 -9.36
C ILE A 90 7.07 13.11 -10.08
N GLY A 91 7.61 13.01 -11.30
CA GLY A 91 8.04 14.13 -12.13
C GLY A 91 9.39 14.74 -11.73
N SER A 92 10.00 14.31 -10.63
CA SER A 92 11.27 14.87 -10.16
C SER A 92 12.49 14.45 -11.00
N GLY A 93 12.36 13.43 -11.86
CA GLY A 93 13.47 12.84 -12.62
C GLY A 93 14.54 12.15 -11.76
N LYS A 94 14.35 12.08 -10.44
CA LYS A 94 15.31 11.44 -9.53
C LYS A 94 15.35 9.94 -9.76
N ARG A 95 16.56 9.39 -9.81
CA ARG A 95 16.79 7.96 -9.93
C ARG A 95 16.81 7.29 -8.56
N TYR A 96 16.20 6.12 -8.47
CA TYR A 96 16.34 5.30 -7.28
C TYR A 96 17.79 4.86 -7.11
N LYS A 97 18.27 4.95 -5.86
CA LYS A 97 19.55 4.39 -5.45
C LYS A 97 19.28 3.56 -4.20
N SER A 98 19.74 2.30 -4.23
CA SER A 98 19.63 1.44 -3.06
C SER A 98 20.30 2.12 -1.86
N PRO A 99 19.58 2.33 -0.75
CA PRO A 99 20.13 2.99 0.42
C PRO A 99 21.19 2.10 1.06
N LYS A 100 22.24 2.71 1.63
CA LYS A 100 23.27 1.98 2.39
C LYS A 100 22.74 1.47 3.73
N GLU A 101 21.84 2.23 4.33
CA GLU A 101 21.19 1.92 5.62
C GLU A 101 19.68 2.02 5.48
N VAL A 102 18.98 1.01 6.01
CA VAL A 102 17.51 0.95 6.00
C VAL A 102 17.01 1.31 7.38
N THR A 103 16.33 2.46 7.48
CA THR A 103 15.58 2.88 8.65
C THR A 103 14.11 2.50 8.50
N VAL A 104 13.33 2.67 9.57
CA VAL A 104 11.88 2.44 9.58
C VAL A 104 11.10 3.28 8.53
N ASN A 105 11.68 4.37 8.03
CA ASN A 105 11.08 5.24 7.02
C ASN A 105 11.71 5.08 5.64
N THR A 106 12.66 4.16 5.49
CA THR A 106 13.37 3.97 4.22
C THR A 106 12.53 3.12 3.27
N VAL A 107 11.99 3.74 2.22
CA VAL A 107 11.41 3.02 1.08
C VAL A 107 12.52 2.37 0.26
N THR A 108 12.37 1.07 0.02
CA THR A 108 13.26 0.28 -0.86
C THR A 108 12.47 -0.33 -2.00
N VAL A 109 13.13 -0.53 -3.15
CA VAL A 109 12.59 -1.33 -4.25
C VAL A 109 13.33 -2.65 -4.25
N ARG A 110 12.59 -3.74 -4.10
CA ARG A 110 13.10 -5.11 -4.10
C ARG A 110 12.70 -5.82 -5.38
N ARG A 111 13.43 -6.89 -5.69
CA ARG A 111 13.22 -7.69 -6.91
C ARG A 111 12.84 -9.12 -6.58
N LEU A 112 12.04 -9.71 -7.45
CA LEU A 112 11.73 -11.14 -7.55
C LEU A 112 12.11 -11.58 -8.97
N THR A 113 12.58 -12.81 -9.12
CA THR A 113 12.86 -13.42 -10.43
C THR A 113 11.88 -14.53 -10.72
N ASP A 114 11.52 -14.71 -11.99
CA ASP A 114 10.64 -15.79 -12.49
C ASP A 114 9.32 -15.90 -11.71
N PHE A 115 8.72 -14.75 -11.42
CA PHE A 115 7.54 -14.65 -10.57
C PHE A 115 6.29 -14.34 -11.40
N ALA A 116 5.23 -15.12 -11.21
CA ALA A 116 3.95 -14.97 -11.93
C ALA A 116 4.09 -14.94 -13.47
N GLY A 117 5.06 -15.68 -14.02
CA GLY A 117 5.33 -15.73 -15.46
C GLY A 117 6.08 -14.52 -16.02
N VAL A 118 6.67 -13.69 -15.15
CA VAL A 118 7.47 -12.50 -15.49
C VAL A 118 8.91 -12.70 -15.04
N GLY A 119 9.87 -12.33 -15.89
CA GLY A 119 11.29 -12.52 -15.61
C GLY A 119 11.78 -11.76 -14.37
N ILE A 120 11.44 -10.47 -14.27
CA ILE A 120 11.76 -9.62 -13.12
C ILE A 120 10.49 -8.92 -12.63
N VAL A 121 10.20 -9.00 -11.34
CA VAL A 121 9.10 -8.27 -10.71
C VAL A 121 9.64 -7.41 -9.58
N LEU A 122 9.45 -6.09 -9.72
CA LEU A 122 9.79 -5.10 -8.71
C LEU A 122 8.66 -4.95 -7.71
N TYR A 123 8.98 -4.67 -6.46
CA TYR A 123 7.99 -4.33 -5.45
C TYR A 123 8.55 -3.38 -4.41
N THR A 124 7.68 -2.54 -3.86
CA THR A 124 8.02 -1.63 -2.78
C THR A 124 8.21 -2.40 -1.49
N HIS A 125 9.21 -2.05 -0.69
CA HIS A 125 9.32 -2.54 0.67
C HIS A 125 9.64 -1.37 1.59
N ILE A 126 8.81 -1.20 2.62
CA ILE A 126 9.01 -0.25 3.71
C ILE A 126 8.73 -0.98 5.03
N PRO A 127 9.60 -0.85 6.06
CA PRO A 127 9.39 -1.56 7.32
C PRO A 127 8.09 -1.15 8.03
N ALA A 128 7.54 -2.12 8.78
CA ALA A 128 6.50 -1.88 9.78
C ALA A 128 7.01 -0.91 10.86
N ASN A 129 6.10 -0.11 11.41
CA ASN A 129 6.40 0.89 12.44
C ASN A 129 5.32 1.00 13.53
N ILE A 130 4.31 0.14 13.50
CA ILE A 130 3.30 0.04 14.55
C ILE A 130 3.75 -1.08 15.50
N GLU A 131 4.12 -0.70 16.72
CA GLU A 131 4.59 -1.66 17.75
C GLU A 131 3.42 -2.48 18.31
N GLN A 132 2.33 -1.82 18.69
CA GLN A 132 1.13 -2.48 19.23
C GLN A 132 0.13 -2.78 18.12
N LEU A 133 0.42 -3.83 17.35
CA LEU A 133 -0.40 -4.23 16.22
C LEU A 133 -1.68 -4.95 16.66
N THR A 134 -2.66 -4.17 17.13
CA THR A 134 -3.97 -4.66 17.57
C THR A 134 -5.11 -4.02 16.76
N PRO A 135 -6.26 -4.71 16.59
CA PRO A 135 -7.42 -4.14 15.90
C PRO A 135 -7.90 -2.79 16.45
N SER A 136 -7.91 -2.63 17.78
CA SER A 136 -8.30 -1.40 18.46
C SER A 136 -7.36 -0.24 18.12
N HIS A 137 -6.05 -0.47 18.20
CA HIS A 137 -5.07 0.56 17.92
C HIS A 137 -5.07 0.97 16.43
N LEU A 138 -5.25 0.00 15.52
CA LEU A 138 -5.44 0.30 14.10
C LEU A 138 -6.68 1.18 13.87
N ALA A 139 -7.79 0.89 14.55
CA ALA A 139 -9.01 1.68 14.47
C ALA A 139 -8.82 3.12 14.95
N GLU A 140 -8.12 3.32 16.07
CA GLU A 140 -7.76 4.66 16.58
C GLU A 140 -6.98 5.46 15.54
N LEU A 141 -5.88 4.90 15.02
CA LEU A 141 -5.05 5.55 14.00
C LEU A 141 -5.85 5.89 12.73
N ALA A 142 -6.75 4.99 12.31
CA ALA A 142 -7.56 5.20 11.13
C ALA A 142 -8.59 6.33 11.32
N ILE A 143 -9.29 6.35 12.46
CA ILE A 143 -10.26 7.38 12.80
C ILE A 143 -9.56 8.74 12.94
N GLU A 144 -8.44 8.80 13.65
CA GLU A 144 -7.66 10.02 13.83
C GLU A 144 -7.19 10.56 12.47
N SER A 145 -6.65 9.69 11.61
CA SER A 145 -6.21 10.11 10.27
C SER A 145 -7.32 10.68 9.39
N ALA A 146 -8.57 10.24 9.59
CA ALA A 146 -9.72 10.75 8.84
C ALA A 146 -10.12 12.17 9.28
N THR A 147 -9.75 12.60 10.49
CA THR A 147 -9.98 13.98 10.96
C THR A 147 -9.06 15.01 10.28
N GLY A 148 -7.90 14.56 9.77
CA GLY A 148 -6.88 15.40 9.13
C GLY A 148 -7.15 15.77 7.66
N ASP A 149 -6.14 16.33 7.00
CA ASP A 149 -6.19 16.71 5.58
C ASP A 149 -6.24 15.50 4.64
N ALA A 150 -5.62 14.39 5.03
CA ALA A 150 -5.73 13.12 4.35
C ALA A 150 -7.20 12.66 4.29
N GLY A 151 -7.96 12.88 5.36
CA GLY A 151 -9.39 12.62 5.42
C GLY A 151 -10.17 13.42 4.37
N LYS A 152 -9.91 14.73 4.24
CA LYS A 152 -10.54 15.60 3.23
C LYS A 152 -10.34 15.10 1.80
N GLN A 153 -9.21 14.43 1.56
CA GLN A 153 -8.81 13.90 0.25
C GLN A 153 -9.11 12.40 0.07
N ARG A 154 -9.79 11.74 1.01
CA ARG A 154 -10.01 10.27 1.00
C ARG A 154 -8.71 9.47 0.93
N ARG A 155 -7.65 10.01 1.54
CA ARG A 155 -6.32 9.37 1.64
C ARG A 155 -6.03 8.82 3.04
N ASP A 156 -6.95 8.98 3.98
CA ASP A 156 -6.88 8.47 5.36
C ASP A 156 -6.92 6.93 5.46
N GLY A 157 -6.76 6.42 6.69
CA GLY A 157 -6.76 5.00 7.00
C GLY A 157 -8.09 4.29 6.75
N ILE A 158 -9.24 4.94 6.98
CA ILE A 158 -10.57 4.36 6.70
C ILE A 158 -10.77 4.23 5.19
N SER A 159 -10.46 5.30 4.44
CA SER A 159 -10.53 5.29 2.98
C SER A 159 -9.57 4.24 2.38
N TYR A 160 -8.38 4.06 2.98
CA TYR A 160 -7.43 3.04 2.56
C TYR A 160 -7.93 1.61 2.84
N LEU A 161 -8.56 1.36 4.00
CA LEU A 161 -9.20 0.09 4.30
C LEU A 161 -10.33 -0.23 3.30
N LEU A 162 -11.17 0.74 2.98
CA LEU A 162 -12.22 0.60 1.96
C LEU A 162 -11.66 0.25 0.58
N MET A 163 -10.54 0.88 0.18
CA MET A 163 -9.86 0.54 -1.07
C MET A 163 -9.33 -0.90 -1.04
N ALA A 164 -8.65 -1.31 0.03
CA ALA A 164 -8.11 -2.66 0.15
C ALA A 164 -9.22 -3.74 0.12
N LYS A 165 -10.35 -3.50 0.80
CA LYS A 165 -11.53 -4.39 0.77
C LYS A 165 -12.09 -4.51 -0.65
N ARG A 166 -12.21 -3.39 -1.39
CA ARG A 166 -12.65 -3.39 -2.80
C ARG A 166 -11.68 -4.14 -3.71
N ALA A 167 -10.39 -4.09 -3.42
CA ALA A 167 -9.37 -4.87 -4.13
C ALA A 167 -9.36 -6.37 -3.75
N GLY A 168 -10.24 -6.81 -2.84
CA GLY A 168 -10.32 -8.20 -2.40
C GLY A 168 -9.14 -8.65 -1.53
N ILE A 169 -8.41 -7.70 -0.94
CA ILE A 169 -7.33 -7.98 0.01
C ILE A 169 -7.96 -8.44 1.32
N VAL A 170 -7.39 -9.47 1.94
CA VAL A 170 -7.81 -9.99 3.25
C VAL A 170 -6.57 -10.29 4.07
N THR A 171 -6.41 -9.61 5.21
CA THR A 171 -5.36 -9.88 6.19
C THR A 171 -5.99 -10.39 7.50
N PRO A 172 -5.23 -11.08 8.37
CA PRO A 172 -5.76 -11.63 9.62
C PRO A 172 -6.46 -10.60 10.52
N LEU A 173 -5.91 -9.38 10.63
CA LEU A 173 -6.50 -8.35 11.49
C LEU A 173 -7.65 -7.57 10.85
N MET A 174 -7.82 -7.65 9.52
CA MET A 174 -8.73 -6.77 8.77
C MET A 174 -10.16 -6.77 9.30
N SER A 175 -10.75 -7.95 9.55
CA SER A 175 -12.15 -8.04 9.99
C SER A 175 -12.37 -7.46 11.38
N GLN A 176 -11.42 -7.64 12.30
CA GLN A 176 -11.52 -7.11 13.66
C GLN A 176 -11.20 -5.62 13.69
N TYR A 177 -10.26 -5.16 12.85
CA TYR A 177 -9.92 -3.76 12.66
C TYR A 177 -11.13 -2.96 12.13
N ASP A 178 -11.82 -3.48 11.11
CA ASP A 178 -13.07 -2.92 10.60
C ASP A 178 -14.12 -2.81 11.71
N ALA A 179 -14.40 -3.91 12.43
CA ALA A 179 -15.35 -3.92 13.54
C ALA A 179 -14.97 -2.91 14.65
N ALA A 180 -13.68 -2.77 14.94
CA ALA A 180 -13.19 -1.79 15.92
C ALA A 180 -13.41 -0.35 15.46
N ILE A 181 -13.22 -0.03 14.17
CA ILE A 181 -13.57 1.30 13.62
C ILE A 181 -15.05 1.60 13.86
N LEU A 182 -15.94 0.66 13.51
CA LEU A 182 -17.39 0.86 13.67
C LEU A 182 -17.77 1.04 15.14
N SER A 183 -17.19 0.23 16.03
CA SER A 183 -17.42 0.32 17.47
C SER A 183 -16.93 1.65 18.07
N HIS A 184 -15.73 2.11 17.70
CA HIS A 184 -15.13 3.33 18.24
C HIS A 184 -15.83 4.61 17.73
N SER A 185 -16.31 4.59 16.50
CA SER A 185 -17.00 5.75 15.88
C SER A 185 -18.51 5.74 16.09
N GLY A 186 -19.08 4.64 16.60
CA GLY A 186 -20.53 4.43 16.69
C GLY A 186 -21.22 4.44 15.32
N ALA A 187 -20.50 4.07 14.26
CA ALA A 187 -20.97 4.12 12.89
C ALA A 187 -21.57 2.79 12.43
N ALA A 188 -22.49 2.85 11.45
CA ALA A 188 -23.11 1.67 10.86
C ALA A 188 -22.29 1.06 9.71
N SER A 189 -21.35 1.82 9.14
CA SER A 189 -20.46 1.39 8.05
C SER A 189 -19.16 2.18 8.07
N LEU A 190 -18.15 1.73 7.31
CA LEU A 190 -16.88 2.46 7.16
C LEU A 190 -17.08 3.82 6.48
N GLU A 191 -18.01 3.92 5.54
CA GLU A 191 -18.40 5.20 4.95
C GLU A 191 -19.02 6.14 5.98
N ASP A 192 -19.93 5.66 6.83
CA ASP A 192 -20.51 6.45 7.93
C ASP A 192 -19.42 6.85 8.95
N ALA A 193 -18.51 5.92 9.30
CA ALA A 193 -17.39 6.20 10.18
C ALA A 193 -16.51 7.35 9.65
N TRP A 194 -16.16 7.29 8.36
CA TRP A 194 -15.43 8.38 7.70
C TRP A 194 -16.20 9.71 7.78
N HIS A 195 -17.51 9.72 7.45
CA HIS A 195 -18.33 10.94 7.52
C HIS A 195 -18.39 11.55 8.93
N ARG A 196 -18.51 10.72 9.96
CA ARG A 196 -18.52 11.15 11.37
C ARG A 196 -17.19 11.72 11.81
N SER A 197 -16.07 11.07 11.46
CA SER A 197 -14.73 11.59 11.72
C SER A 197 -14.49 12.97 11.10
N ARG A 198 -15.21 13.31 10.02
CA ARG A 198 -15.13 14.64 9.38
C ARG A 198 -15.99 15.72 10.04
N THR A 199 -17.00 15.34 10.81
CA THR A 199 -17.97 16.28 11.41
C THR A 199 -17.62 16.60 12.87
N LEU A 200 -16.86 15.71 13.52
CA LEU A 200 -16.37 15.88 14.89
C LEU A 200 -15.05 16.68 14.98
N ALA A 201 -14.47 17.08 13.84
CA ALA A 201 -13.21 17.82 13.72
C ALA A 201 -13.45 19.28 13.31
#